data_AF-A0A531NA88-F1
#
_entry.id   AF-A0A531NA88-F1
#
_cell.length_a   1.000
_cell.length_b   1.000
_cell.length_c   1.000
_cell.angle_alpha   90.00
_cell.angle_beta   90.00
_cell.angle_gamma   90.00
#
_symmetry.space_group_name_H-M   'P 1'
#
loop_
_entity.id
_entity.type
_entity.pdbx_description
1 polymer ?
#
loop_
_entity_poly.entity_id
_entity_poly.type
_entity_poly.pdbx_seq_one_letter_code
_entity_poly.pdbx_strand_id
1 'polypeptide(L)'
;MSVITTVEQLEALYGLPGEASVVKELDHVIPEYAAFIEASPFVALATGGPEGLDCSPRGDLAGFVRIVDAKTLMMPDRRGNNRADSLKNIIRDPRVGLLFLVPGSGTTLRINGRAHITTDAALCASFMVDGKPARSVTVIDVDSVYFQCARAIVRSELWNPERHVDPKSLPTPGKILEITSRKNIDGETYDREWPERAKKSMW
;
A
#
# COMPACT_ATOMS: atom_id res chain seq x y z
N MET A 1 29.12 0.11 -18.79
CA MET A 1 28.31 0.04 -17.55
C MET A 1 28.68 -1.25 -16.85
N SER A 2 29.13 -1.21 -15.60
CA SER A 2 29.34 -2.42 -14.80
C SER A 2 27.98 -2.93 -14.28
N VAL A 3 27.75 -4.23 -14.37
CA VAL A 3 26.49 -4.88 -13.96
C VAL A 3 26.81 -5.91 -12.88
N ILE A 4 26.11 -5.86 -11.75
CA ILE A 4 26.15 -6.89 -10.70
C ILE A 4 25.19 -8.00 -11.11
N THR A 5 25.69 -9.22 -11.26
CA THR A 5 24.91 -10.38 -11.73
C THR A 5 24.83 -11.51 -10.70
N THR A 6 25.43 -11.33 -9.53
CA THR A 6 25.49 -12.33 -8.46
C THR A 6 25.28 -11.68 -7.10
N VAL A 7 24.85 -12.48 -6.12
CA VAL A 7 24.64 -12.01 -4.75
C VAL A 7 25.98 -11.66 -4.09
N GLU A 8 27.02 -12.43 -4.36
CA GLU A 8 28.36 -12.26 -3.80
C GLU A 8 28.99 -10.93 -4.23
N GLN A 9 28.80 -10.53 -5.50
CA GLN A 9 29.21 -9.21 -5.98
C GLN A 9 28.47 -8.08 -5.26
N LEU A 10 27.20 -8.29 -4.92
CA LEU A 10 26.39 -7.30 -4.18
C LEU A 10 26.86 -7.19 -2.73
N GLU A 11 27.05 -8.31 -2.06
CA GLU A 11 27.54 -8.36 -0.68
C GLU A 11 28.95 -7.81 -0.54
N ALA A 12 29.84 -8.06 -1.51
CA ALA A 12 31.17 -7.46 -1.54
C ALA A 12 31.14 -5.92 -1.62
N LEU A 13 30.08 -5.34 -2.21
CA LEU A 13 29.90 -3.89 -2.30
C LEU A 13 29.30 -3.28 -1.03
N TYR A 14 28.29 -3.92 -0.45
CA TYR A 14 27.51 -3.34 0.66
C TYR A 14 27.95 -3.82 2.05
N GLY A 15 28.69 -4.93 2.13
CA GLY A 15 28.98 -5.62 3.38
C GLY A 15 27.75 -6.33 3.96
N LEU A 16 27.88 -6.76 5.21
CA LEU A 16 26.81 -7.42 5.97
C LEU A 16 26.02 -6.40 6.80
N PRO A 17 24.72 -6.62 7.05
CA PRO A 17 23.93 -5.75 7.90
C PRO A 17 24.45 -5.74 9.34
N GLY A 18 24.52 -4.54 9.94
CA GLY A 18 24.80 -4.41 11.37
C GLY A 18 23.63 -4.86 12.25
N GLU A 19 23.90 -5.11 13.52
CA GLU A 19 22.95 -5.68 14.50
C GLU A 19 21.58 -4.99 14.51
N ALA A 20 21.55 -3.65 14.60
CA ALA A 20 20.30 -2.87 14.61
C ALA A 20 19.41 -3.08 13.37
N SER A 21 20.01 -3.45 12.23
CA SER A 21 19.27 -3.77 11.01
C SER A 21 18.64 -5.16 11.03
N VAL A 22 19.20 -6.08 11.83
CA VAL A 22 18.74 -7.47 11.95
C VAL A 22 17.73 -7.61 13.07
N VAL A 23 18.04 -7.12 14.29
CA VAL A 23 17.21 -7.34 15.49
C VAL A 23 15.84 -6.67 15.43
N LYS A 24 15.66 -5.67 14.57
CA LYS A 24 14.36 -5.02 14.34
C LYS A 24 13.38 -5.92 13.58
N GLU A 25 13.86 -6.92 12.85
CA GLU A 25 12.99 -7.83 12.10
C GLU A 25 12.48 -8.91 13.03
N LEU A 26 11.17 -8.87 13.26
CA LEU A 26 10.45 -9.84 14.06
C LEU A 26 9.51 -10.60 13.15
N ASP A 27 9.18 -11.82 13.54
CA ASP A 27 8.18 -12.61 12.85
C ASP A 27 6.75 -12.25 13.30
N HIS A 28 6.57 -11.35 14.27
CA HIS A 28 5.29 -10.97 14.88
C HIS A 28 5.21 -9.48 15.22
N VAL A 29 3.98 -8.97 15.27
CA VAL A 29 3.65 -7.59 15.65
C VAL A 29 3.72 -7.45 17.17
N ILE A 30 4.67 -6.63 17.63
CA ILE A 30 4.77 -6.14 19.01
C ILE A 30 3.95 -4.85 19.19
N PRO A 31 3.64 -4.42 20.43
CA PRO A 31 2.86 -3.20 20.68
C PRO A 31 3.42 -1.94 19.98
N GLU A 32 4.73 -1.82 19.88
CA GLU A 32 5.39 -0.70 19.20
C GLU A 32 5.10 -0.70 17.69
N TYR A 33 5.07 -1.88 17.06
CA TYR A 33 4.69 -2.02 15.64
C TYR A 33 3.18 -1.86 15.43
N ALA A 34 2.37 -2.31 16.38
CA ALA A 34 0.94 -2.10 16.37
C ALA A 34 0.60 -0.60 16.30
N ALA A 35 1.27 0.22 17.12
CA ALA A 35 1.05 1.67 17.12
C ALA A 35 1.32 2.34 15.75
N PHE A 36 2.29 1.85 14.98
CA PHE A 36 2.52 2.34 13.61
C PHE A 36 1.43 1.91 12.63
N ILE A 37 0.94 0.66 12.73
CA ILE A 37 -0.15 0.14 11.88
C ILE A 37 -1.43 0.94 12.16
N GLU A 38 -1.77 1.13 13.43
CA GLU A 38 -2.98 1.84 13.88
C GLU A 38 -2.95 3.33 13.51
N ALA A 39 -1.77 3.97 13.54
CA ALA A 39 -1.62 5.37 13.15
C ALA A 39 -1.63 5.58 11.63
N SER A 40 -1.52 4.52 10.82
CA SER A 40 -1.33 4.64 9.38
C SER A 40 -2.67 4.73 8.63
N PRO A 41 -2.90 5.82 7.87
CA PRO A 41 -4.04 5.94 6.95
C PRO A 41 -3.72 5.41 5.54
N PHE A 42 -2.51 4.91 5.31
CA PHE A 42 -2.03 4.52 3.98
C PHE A 42 -1.07 3.33 4.02
N VAL A 43 -1.33 2.32 3.20
CA VAL A 43 -0.40 1.22 2.93
C VAL A 43 -0.21 1.00 1.44
N ALA A 44 1.03 0.82 1.00
CA ALA A 44 1.32 0.30 -0.33
C ALA A 44 1.33 -1.23 -0.26
N LEU A 45 0.46 -1.88 -1.02
CA LEU A 45 0.34 -3.33 -1.11
C LEU A 45 1.05 -3.84 -2.37
N ALA A 46 2.12 -4.58 -2.17
CA ALA A 46 2.84 -5.30 -3.21
C ALA A 46 2.34 -6.74 -3.32
N THR A 47 2.06 -7.19 -4.56
CA THR A 47 1.63 -8.56 -4.88
C THR A 47 2.33 -9.05 -6.15
N GLY A 48 2.41 -10.36 -6.34
CA GLY A 48 2.97 -10.97 -7.54
C GLY A 48 1.95 -11.82 -8.29
N GLY A 49 2.03 -11.83 -9.62
CA GLY A 49 1.22 -12.70 -10.48
C GLY A 49 1.96 -13.07 -11.76
N PRO A 50 1.36 -13.92 -12.62
CA PRO A 50 1.91 -14.26 -13.93
C PRO A 50 2.18 -13.04 -14.83
N GLU A 51 1.46 -11.94 -14.60
CA GLU A 51 1.61 -10.67 -15.30
C GLU A 51 2.77 -9.81 -14.77
N GLY A 52 3.44 -10.24 -13.68
CA GLY A 52 4.53 -9.53 -13.03
C GLY A 52 4.21 -9.07 -11.62
N LEU A 53 4.87 -8.00 -11.17
CA LEU A 53 4.67 -7.40 -9.86
C LEU A 53 3.66 -6.26 -9.95
N ASP A 54 2.80 -6.14 -8.95
CA ASP A 54 1.86 -5.03 -8.77
C ASP A 54 2.13 -4.34 -7.42
N CYS A 55 1.96 -3.02 -7.38
CA CYS A 55 2.06 -2.22 -6.15
C CYS A 55 0.92 -1.21 -6.14
N SER A 56 -0.09 -1.47 -5.32
CA SER A 56 -1.30 -0.65 -5.26
C SER A 56 -1.38 0.17 -3.97
N PRO A 57 -1.74 1.46 -4.05
CA PRO A 57 -2.02 2.25 -2.86
C PRO A 57 -3.35 1.82 -2.24
N ARG A 58 -3.37 1.69 -0.91
CA ARG A 58 -4.56 1.44 -0.10
C ARG A 58 -4.64 2.54 0.94
N GLY A 59 -5.77 3.23 1.00
CA GLY A 59 -5.96 4.34 1.93
C GLY A 59 -7.39 4.36 2.45
N ASP A 60 -7.52 4.70 3.73
CA ASP A 60 -8.77 4.78 4.49
C ASP A 60 -8.46 5.61 5.77
N LEU A 61 -9.39 5.66 6.72
CA LEU A 61 -9.15 6.21 8.05
C LEU A 61 -7.99 5.47 8.74
N ALA A 62 -7.20 6.19 9.55
CA ALA A 62 -6.13 5.56 10.33
C ALA A 62 -6.67 4.39 11.16
N GLY A 63 -5.96 3.27 11.14
CA GLY A 63 -6.37 2.03 11.82
C GLY A 63 -7.33 1.16 11.01
N PHE A 64 -7.51 1.42 9.71
CA PHE A 64 -8.32 0.56 8.84
C PHE A 64 -7.73 -0.83 8.64
N VAL A 65 -6.41 -1.00 8.79
CA VAL A 65 -5.79 -2.32 8.93
C VAL A 65 -5.90 -2.71 10.39
N ARG A 66 -6.75 -3.69 10.69
CA ARG A 66 -6.96 -4.19 12.06
C ARG A 66 -5.95 -5.28 12.37
N ILE A 67 -5.44 -5.25 13.60
CA ILE A 67 -4.61 -6.28 14.18
C ILE A 67 -5.55 -7.24 14.92
N VAL A 68 -5.60 -8.49 14.48
CA VAL A 68 -6.43 -9.53 15.13
C VAL A 68 -5.65 -10.14 16.29
N ASP A 69 -4.38 -10.43 16.03
CA ASP A 69 -3.40 -10.92 16.98
C ASP A 69 -1.99 -10.57 16.49
N ALA A 70 -0.95 -11.01 17.19
CA ALA A 70 0.44 -10.69 16.86
C ALA A 70 0.91 -11.23 15.49
N LYS A 71 0.16 -12.13 14.85
CA LYS A 71 0.51 -12.74 13.56
C LYS A 71 -0.53 -12.49 12.47
N THR A 72 -1.67 -11.87 12.79
CA THR A 72 -2.79 -11.78 11.85
C THR A 72 -3.31 -10.36 11.71
N LEU A 73 -3.34 -9.85 10.49
CA LEU A 73 -3.93 -8.56 10.13
C LEU A 73 -5.16 -8.74 9.23
N MET A 74 -6.03 -7.74 9.23
CA MET A 74 -7.19 -7.67 8.36
C MET A 74 -7.30 -6.29 7.71
N MET A 75 -7.37 -6.26 6.39
CA MET A 75 -7.51 -5.03 5.60
C MET A 75 -8.78 -5.08 4.75
N PRO A 76 -9.68 -4.08 4.87
CA PRO A 76 -10.89 -4.02 4.06
C PRO A 76 -10.58 -3.61 2.61
N ASP A 77 -11.26 -4.23 1.66
CA ASP A 77 -11.32 -3.76 0.28
C ASP A 77 -12.56 -2.88 0.07
N ARG A 78 -12.30 -1.62 -0.29
CA ARG A 78 -13.31 -0.61 -0.58
C ARG A 78 -13.71 -0.61 -2.06
N ARG A 79 -14.78 0.12 -2.38
CA ARG A 79 -15.14 0.38 -3.76
C ARG A 79 -14.00 1.13 -4.47
N GLY A 80 -13.64 0.65 -5.67
CA GLY A 80 -12.61 1.26 -6.50
C GLY A 80 -12.95 1.18 -7.98
N ASN A 81 -11.92 1.09 -8.83
CA ASN A 81 -12.03 1.01 -10.29
C ASN A 81 -12.37 -0.40 -10.83
N ASN A 82 -12.62 -1.37 -9.95
CA ASN A 82 -12.88 -2.78 -10.28
C ASN A 82 -11.77 -3.53 -11.05
N ARG A 83 -10.55 -3.00 -11.16
CA ARG A 83 -9.42 -3.77 -11.73
C ARG A 83 -9.13 -5.01 -10.89
N ALA A 84 -9.11 -4.86 -9.56
CA ALA A 84 -8.92 -5.94 -8.59
C ALA A 84 -7.65 -6.78 -8.83
N ASP A 85 -6.58 -6.20 -9.38
CA ASP A 85 -5.38 -6.97 -9.77
C ASP A 85 -4.68 -7.58 -8.56
N SER A 86 -4.44 -6.79 -7.51
CA SER A 86 -3.81 -7.33 -6.31
C SER A 86 -4.64 -8.45 -5.67
N LEU A 87 -5.98 -8.40 -5.80
CA LEU A 87 -6.86 -9.48 -5.32
C LEU A 87 -6.75 -10.75 -6.18
N LYS A 88 -6.73 -10.61 -7.51
CA LYS A 88 -6.48 -11.73 -8.42
C LYS A 88 -5.09 -12.33 -8.19
N ASN A 89 -4.09 -11.49 -7.91
CA ASN A 89 -2.74 -11.91 -7.57
C ASN A 89 -2.74 -12.74 -6.29
N ILE A 90 -3.35 -12.24 -5.20
CA ILE A 90 -3.45 -12.97 -3.92
C ILE A 90 -4.07 -14.37 -4.08
N ILE A 91 -5.11 -14.50 -4.92
CA ILE A 91 -5.74 -15.81 -5.20
C ILE A 91 -4.76 -16.78 -5.89
N ARG A 92 -3.86 -16.28 -6.72
CA ARG A 92 -2.90 -17.08 -7.51
C ARG A 92 -1.58 -17.31 -6.78
N ASP A 93 -1.15 -16.33 -6.00
CA ASP A 93 0.07 -16.31 -5.18
C ASP A 93 -0.21 -15.53 -3.90
N PRO A 94 -0.25 -16.20 -2.73
CA PRO A 94 -0.66 -15.55 -1.49
C PRO A 94 0.39 -14.57 -0.97
N ARG A 95 1.62 -14.53 -1.51
CA ARG A 95 2.69 -13.68 -0.97
C ARG A 95 2.36 -12.20 -1.15
N VAL A 96 2.44 -11.44 -0.06
CA VAL A 96 2.21 -10.00 -0.03
C VAL A 96 3.33 -9.25 0.67
N GLY A 97 3.59 -8.04 0.22
CA GLY A 97 4.41 -7.05 0.92
C GLY A 97 3.57 -5.81 1.22
N LEU A 98 3.72 -5.25 2.41
CA LEU A 98 3.02 -4.05 2.84
C LEU A 98 4.04 -3.02 3.30
N LEU A 99 3.84 -1.76 2.90
CA LEU A 99 4.61 -0.62 3.39
C LEU A 99 3.65 0.44 3.93
N PHE A 100 3.61 0.58 5.25
CA PHE A 100 2.79 1.56 5.95
C PHE A 100 3.49 2.91 5.99
N LEU A 101 2.74 3.94 5.64
CA LEU A 101 3.16 5.34 5.73
C LEU A 101 2.27 6.06 6.75
N VAL A 102 2.89 6.85 7.61
CA VAL A 102 2.20 7.75 8.53
C VAL A 102 2.59 9.18 8.13
N PRO A 103 1.65 10.02 7.66
CA PRO A 103 1.95 11.40 7.29
C PRO A 103 2.70 12.14 8.40
N GLY A 104 3.80 12.81 8.04
CA GLY A 104 4.67 13.52 8.99
C GLY A 104 5.70 12.63 9.71
N SER A 105 5.58 11.30 9.68
CA SER A 105 6.61 10.40 10.19
C SER A 105 7.68 10.15 9.13
N GLY A 106 8.95 10.28 9.53
CA GLY A 106 10.07 9.84 8.70
C GLY A 106 10.16 8.31 8.59
N THR A 107 9.68 7.58 9.59
CA THR A 107 9.80 6.11 9.69
C THR A 107 8.63 5.43 8.99
N THR A 108 8.92 4.37 8.25
CA THR A 108 7.92 3.49 7.61
C THR A 108 7.94 2.11 8.27
N LEU A 109 6.82 1.41 8.26
CA LEU A 109 6.75 0.01 8.73
C LEU A 109 6.53 -0.92 7.53
N ARG A 110 7.32 -1.99 7.44
CA ARG A 110 7.18 -3.04 6.44
C ARG A 110 6.63 -4.31 7.06
N ILE A 111 5.76 -4.98 6.33
CA ILE A 111 5.32 -6.34 6.61
C ILE A 111 5.50 -7.19 5.35
N ASN A 112 6.01 -8.41 5.51
CA ASN A 112 5.87 -9.45 4.50
C ASN A 112 5.02 -10.57 5.09
N GLY A 113 4.22 -11.21 4.26
CA GLY A 113 3.33 -12.26 4.72
C GLY A 113 2.62 -12.98 3.61
N ARG A 114 1.57 -13.69 4.01
CA ARG A 114 0.67 -14.43 3.12
C ARG A 114 -0.74 -13.95 3.33
N ALA A 115 -1.50 -13.79 2.25
CA ALA A 115 -2.85 -13.30 2.32
C ALA A 115 -3.85 -14.25 1.68
N HIS A 116 -5.09 -14.16 2.16
CA HIS A 116 -6.26 -14.70 1.50
C HIS A 116 -7.41 -13.69 1.60
N ILE A 117 -8.46 -13.91 0.80
CA ILE A 117 -9.61 -13.00 0.72
C ILE A 117 -10.83 -13.71 1.27
N THR A 118 -11.56 -13.03 2.16
CA THR A 118 -12.85 -13.49 2.67
C THR A 118 -13.95 -12.50 2.32
N THR A 119 -15.15 -13.02 2.10
CA THR A 119 -16.39 -12.25 1.90
C THR A 119 -17.40 -12.56 3.02
N ASP A 120 -16.92 -13.01 4.19
CA ASP A 120 -17.77 -13.22 5.35
C ASP A 120 -18.58 -11.96 5.67
N ALA A 121 -19.91 -12.09 5.70
CA ALA A 121 -20.79 -10.94 5.77
C ALA A 121 -20.65 -10.18 7.09
N ALA A 122 -20.45 -10.88 8.21
CA ALA A 122 -20.29 -10.26 9.51
C ALA A 122 -18.96 -9.50 9.60
N LEU A 123 -17.88 -10.09 9.07
CA LEU A 123 -16.58 -9.44 9.02
C LEU A 123 -16.59 -8.22 8.10
N CYS A 124 -17.13 -8.33 6.88
CA CYS A 124 -17.28 -7.21 5.96
C CYS A 124 -18.13 -6.07 6.57
N ALA A 125 -19.21 -6.42 7.28
CA ALA A 125 -20.04 -5.46 8.00
C ALA A 125 -19.29 -4.80 9.17
N SER A 126 -18.39 -5.52 9.84
CA SER A 126 -17.58 -4.94 10.91
C SER A 126 -16.69 -3.80 10.43
N PHE A 127 -16.34 -3.74 9.14
CA PHE A 127 -15.55 -2.67 8.51
C PHE A 127 -16.39 -1.51 7.93
N MET A 128 -17.66 -1.39 8.31
CA MET A 128 -18.56 -0.40 7.73
C MET A 128 -18.09 1.06 7.90
N VAL A 129 -18.22 1.85 6.83
CA VAL A 129 -18.02 3.32 6.82
C VAL A 129 -19.18 3.93 6.06
N ASP A 130 -19.80 4.99 6.61
CA ASP A 130 -20.96 5.67 6.02
C ASP A 130 -22.09 4.71 5.58
N GLY A 131 -22.37 3.71 6.41
CA GLY A 131 -23.41 2.71 6.15
C GLY A 131 -23.05 1.65 5.09
N LYS A 132 -21.82 1.65 4.58
CA LYS A 132 -21.36 0.73 3.54
C LYS A 132 -20.33 -0.26 4.07
N PRO A 133 -20.59 -1.58 4.02
CA PRO A 133 -19.64 -2.60 4.42
C PRO A 133 -18.45 -2.68 3.45
N ALA A 134 -17.36 -3.31 3.86
CA ALA A 134 -16.29 -3.69 2.93
C ALA A 134 -16.83 -4.69 1.88
N ARG A 135 -16.26 -4.70 0.68
CA ARG A 135 -16.65 -5.69 -0.35
C ARG A 135 -16.07 -7.08 -0.06
N SER A 136 -14.86 -7.08 0.45
CA SER A 136 -14.13 -8.23 0.95
C SER A 136 -13.15 -7.76 2.01
N VAL A 137 -12.57 -8.70 2.75
CA VAL A 137 -11.46 -8.45 3.66
C VAL A 137 -10.28 -9.31 3.22
N THR A 138 -9.14 -8.67 3.04
CA THR A 138 -7.86 -9.33 2.87
C THR A 138 -7.32 -9.65 4.26
N VAL A 139 -7.20 -10.93 4.59
CA VAL A 139 -6.58 -11.42 5.84
C VAL A 139 -5.12 -11.73 5.54
N ILE A 140 -4.21 -11.23 6.37
CA ILE A 140 -2.76 -11.35 6.19
C ILE A 140 -2.14 -12.06 7.39
N ASP A 141 -1.52 -13.20 7.14
CA ASP A 141 -0.61 -13.89 8.06
C ASP A 141 0.78 -13.25 7.95
N VAL A 142 1.32 -12.75 9.07
CA VAL A 142 2.59 -12.03 9.15
C VAL A 142 3.75 -13.03 9.21
N ASP A 143 4.63 -12.98 8.20
CA ASP A 143 5.90 -13.72 8.20
C ASP A 143 7.03 -12.88 8.81
N SER A 144 7.03 -11.57 8.55
CA SER A 144 8.04 -10.63 9.06
C SER A 144 7.47 -9.22 9.19
N VAL A 145 7.91 -8.47 10.20
CA VAL A 145 7.59 -7.06 10.41
C VAL A 145 8.81 -6.32 10.94
N TYR A 146 9.05 -5.12 10.39
CA TYR A 146 10.13 -4.24 10.84
C TYR A 146 9.94 -2.82 10.36
N PHE A 147 10.49 -1.87 11.09
CA PHE A 147 10.60 -0.51 10.59
C PHE A 147 11.74 -0.36 9.58
N GLN A 148 11.59 0.54 8.63
CA GLN A 148 12.67 0.98 7.75
C GLN A 148 13.07 2.42 8.10
N CYS A 149 14.38 2.67 8.05
CA CYS A 149 14.93 3.96 8.49
C CYS A 149 14.44 5.13 7.62
N ALA A 150 14.36 6.31 8.24
CA ALA A 150 13.74 7.49 7.66
C ALA A 150 14.47 8.11 6.46
N ARG A 151 15.61 7.56 6.04
CA ARG A 151 16.51 8.18 5.06
C ARG A 151 15.82 8.43 3.71
N ALA A 152 14.96 7.51 3.25
CA ALA A 152 14.24 7.69 1.98
C ALA A 152 13.31 8.91 2.05
N ILE A 153 12.48 8.98 3.09
CA ILE A 153 11.50 10.05 3.33
C ILE A 153 12.18 11.40 3.55
N VAL A 154 13.23 11.42 4.37
CA VAL A 154 14.00 12.63 4.69
C VAL A 154 14.73 13.14 3.46
N ARG A 155 15.44 12.26 2.73
CA ARG A 155 16.22 12.66 1.55
C ARG A 155 15.35 13.17 0.41
N SER A 156 14.15 12.60 0.24
CA SER A 156 13.22 13.07 -0.79
C SER A 156 12.40 14.28 -0.35
N GLU A 157 12.54 14.74 0.91
CA GLU A 157 11.72 15.80 1.50
C GLU A 157 10.21 15.53 1.35
N LEU A 158 9.78 14.26 1.42
CA LEU A 158 8.42 13.85 1.01
C LEU A 158 7.32 14.58 1.78
N TRP A 159 7.57 14.89 3.04
CA TRP A 159 6.63 15.58 3.93
C TRP A 159 6.96 17.06 4.13
N ASN A 160 7.91 17.63 3.39
CA ASN A 160 8.26 19.04 3.52
C ASN A 160 7.22 19.89 2.77
N PRO A 161 6.36 20.67 3.46
CA PRO A 161 5.35 21.49 2.80
C PRO A 161 5.95 22.54 1.87
N GLU A 162 7.18 23.00 2.10
CA GLU A 162 7.88 23.95 1.25
C GLU A 162 8.32 23.35 -0.10
N ARG A 163 8.32 22.01 -0.21
CA ARG A 163 8.70 21.26 -1.43
C ARG A 163 7.51 20.67 -2.17
N HIS A 164 6.28 20.85 -1.67
CA HIS A 164 5.10 20.38 -2.37
C HIS A 164 4.95 21.08 -3.72
N VAL A 165 4.81 20.30 -4.79
CA VAL A 165 4.52 20.84 -6.13
C VAL A 165 3.04 21.21 -6.24
N ASP A 166 2.72 22.22 -7.07
CA ASP A 166 1.31 22.49 -7.42
C ASP A 166 0.77 21.28 -8.21
N PRO A 167 -0.30 20.60 -7.77
CA PRO A 167 -0.89 19.49 -8.52
C PRO A 167 -1.29 19.86 -9.95
N LYS A 168 -1.57 21.13 -10.25
CA LYS A 168 -1.88 21.62 -11.61
C LYS A 168 -0.68 21.59 -12.55
N SER A 169 0.55 21.49 -12.02
CA SER A 169 1.76 21.32 -12.83
C SER A 169 1.93 19.90 -13.37
N LEU A 170 1.17 18.93 -12.85
CA LEU A 170 1.20 17.53 -13.29
C LEU A 170 0.10 17.26 -14.34
N PRO A 171 0.28 16.25 -15.22
CA PRO A 171 -0.79 15.81 -16.11
C PRO A 171 -2.00 15.32 -15.30
N THR A 172 -3.19 15.81 -15.63
CA THR A 172 -4.43 15.32 -15.03
C THR A 172 -4.76 13.90 -15.53
N PRO A 173 -5.53 13.11 -14.76
CA PRO A 173 -6.02 11.81 -15.23
C PRO A 173 -6.80 11.92 -16.54
N GLY A 174 -7.67 12.92 -16.71
CA GLY A 174 -8.40 13.16 -17.94
C GLY A 174 -7.49 13.39 -19.14
N LYS A 175 -6.45 14.21 -19.00
CA LYS A 175 -5.44 14.41 -20.06
C LYS A 175 -4.71 13.11 -20.43
N ILE A 176 -4.35 12.30 -19.44
CA ILE A 176 -3.74 10.99 -19.68
C ILE A 176 -4.72 10.07 -20.41
N LEU A 177 -5.99 10.03 -19.98
CA LEU A 177 -7.03 9.18 -20.56
C LEU A 177 -7.36 9.58 -21.99
N GLU A 178 -7.45 10.88 -22.30
CA GLU A 178 -7.66 11.36 -23.66
C GLU A 178 -6.56 10.85 -24.60
N ILE A 179 -5.29 10.97 -24.21
CA ILE A 179 -4.16 10.51 -25.04
C ILE A 179 -4.16 8.98 -25.17
N THR A 180 -4.25 8.26 -24.04
CA THR A 180 -4.12 6.80 -24.00
C THR A 180 -5.30 6.08 -24.65
N SER A 181 -6.49 6.70 -24.60
CA SER A 181 -7.68 6.20 -25.30
C SER A 181 -7.75 6.61 -26.77
N ARG A 182 -6.74 7.34 -27.29
CA ARG A 182 -6.73 7.92 -28.64
C ARG A 182 -7.94 8.81 -28.91
N LYS A 183 -8.25 9.68 -27.94
CA LYS A 183 -9.37 10.64 -27.93
C LYS A 183 -10.77 10.00 -27.89
N ASN A 184 -10.88 8.73 -27.50
CA ASN A 184 -12.18 8.10 -27.25
C ASN A 184 -12.80 8.55 -25.91
N ILE A 185 -11.97 8.99 -24.96
CA ILE A 185 -12.41 9.60 -23.70
C ILE A 185 -12.15 11.10 -23.79
N ASP A 186 -13.19 11.90 -23.56
CA ASP A 186 -13.06 13.34 -23.35
C ASP A 186 -12.42 13.59 -21.98
N GLY A 187 -11.16 14.00 -21.98
CA GLY A 187 -10.37 14.23 -20.78
C GLY A 187 -10.86 15.42 -19.95
N GLU A 188 -11.29 16.49 -20.61
CA GLU A 188 -11.79 17.70 -19.92
C GLU A 188 -13.10 17.39 -19.19
N THR A 189 -14.01 16.68 -19.86
CA THR A 189 -15.25 16.22 -19.23
C THR A 189 -14.97 15.25 -18.09
N TYR A 190 -14.03 14.32 -18.27
CA TYR A 190 -13.63 13.39 -17.21
C TYR A 190 -13.16 14.12 -15.95
N ASP A 191 -12.24 15.08 -16.08
CA ASP A 191 -11.68 15.80 -14.94
C ASP A 191 -12.71 16.71 -14.26
N ARG A 192 -13.60 17.34 -15.04
CA ARG A 192 -14.68 18.18 -14.51
C ARG A 192 -15.68 17.39 -13.67
N GLU A 193 -16.02 16.18 -14.08
CA GLU A 193 -17.02 15.34 -13.40
C GLU A 193 -16.44 14.48 -12.27
N TRP A 194 -15.13 14.23 -12.28
CA TRP A 194 -14.47 13.33 -11.35
C TRP A 194 -14.70 13.66 -9.86
N PRO A 195 -14.58 14.92 -9.38
CA PRO A 195 -14.74 15.23 -7.97
C PRO A 195 -16.11 14.81 -7.41
N GLU A 196 -17.18 15.07 -8.15
CA GLU A 196 -18.54 14.70 -7.73
C GLU A 196 -18.79 13.20 -7.84
N ARG A 197 -18.24 12.54 -8.86
CA ARG A 197 -18.30 11.07 -8.97
C ARG A 197 -17.55 10.40 -7.81
N ALA A 198 -16.35 10.88 -7.49
CA ALA A 198 -15.52 10.37 -6.41
C ALA A 198 -16.22 10.48 -5.05
N LYS A 199 -16.84 11.63 -4.73
CA LYS A 199 -17.64 11.79 -3.49
C LYS A 199 -18.75 10.75 -3.37
N LYS A 200 -19.47 10.46 -4.47
CA LYS A 200 -20.58 9.48 -4.47
C LYS A 200 -20.10 8.03 -4.37
N SER A 201 -18.84 7.75 -4.73
CA SER A 201 -18.28 6.39 -4.81
C SER A 201 -17.07 6.13 -3.93
N MET A 202 -16.78 7.00 -2.95
CA MET A 202 -15.58 6.92 -2.10
C MET A 202 -15.58 5.65 -1.23
N TRP A 203 -16.73 5.37 -0.62
CA TRP A 203 -16.98 4.21 0.23
C TRP A 203 -17.80 3.15 -0.52
#